data_AF-A0A1U7HXZ3-F1
#
_entry.id   AF-A0A1U7HXZ3-F1
#
_cell.length_a   1.000
_cell.length_b   1.000
_cell.length_c   1.000
_cell.angle_alpha   90.00
_cell.angle_beta   90.00
_cell.angle_gamma   90.00
#
_symmetry.space_group_name_H-M   'P 1'
#
loop_
_entity.id
_entity.type
_entity.pdbx_description
1 polymer ?
#
loop_
_entity_poly.entity_id
_entity_poly.type
_entity_poly.pdbx_seq_one_letter_code
_entity_poly.pdbx_strand_id
1 'polypeptide(L)'
;MIPLNNVRVSDLRIELAENGLPEVKGTLTNESNQLGEVPIIQFNVIDQRNNRILASEAIALDSSNGIAPGEQMSFIKAINTNILSSGVTLSDLHVEIVNSI
;
A
#
# COMPACT_ATOMS: atom_id res chain seq x y z
N MET A 1 19.18 11.13 6.65
CA MET A 1 18.34 9.94 6.91
C MET A 1 17.52 10.17 8.16
N ILE A 2 16.27 10.59 7.96
CA ILE A 2 15.25 10.62 9.02
C ILE A 2 14.62 9.22 9.04
N PRO A 3 14.49 8.54 10.19
CA PRO A 3 13.84 7.25 10.25
C PRO A 3 12.35 7.36 9.85
N LEU A 4 11.84 6.31 9.23
CA LEU A 4 10.46 6.11 8.75
C LEU A 4 9.32 6.34 9.73
N ASN A 5 9.65 6.63 10.99
CA ASN A 5 8.71 6.86 12.08
C ASN A 5 7.77 8.05 11.84
N ASN A 6 7.95 8.77 10.73
CA ASN A 6 7.30 10.03 10.43
C ASN A 6 6.40 10.00 9.18
N VAL A 7 6.35 8.88 8.45
CA VAL A 7 5.43 8.73 7.31
C VAL A 7 4.41 7.64 7.64
N ARG A 8 3.15 8.04 7.73
CA ARG A 8 2.05 7.14 8.02
C ARG A 8 1.36 6.71 6.73
N VAL A 9 1.04 5.42 6.64
CA VAL A 9 0.13 4.88 5.62
C VAL A 9 -1.30 4.87 6.22
N SER A 10 -2.26 5.45 5.51
CA SER A 10 -3.69 5.41 5.84
C SER A 10 -4.54 4.96 4.66
N ASP A 11 -5.81 4.68 4.93
CA ASP A 11 -6.83 4.37 3.92
C ASP A 11 -6.47 3.19 3.00
N LEU A 12 -5.64 2.28 3.53
CA LEU A 12 -5.16 1.11 2.82
C LEU A 12 -6.31 0.15 2.54
N ARG A 13 -6.57 -0.10 1.25
CA ARG A 13 -7.64 -1.00 0.82
C ARG A 13 -7.31 -1.65 -0.50
N ILE A 14 -7.97 -2.78 -0.75
CA ILE A 14 -7.96 -3.47 -2.05
C ILE A 14 -9.34 -3.34 -2.68
N GLU A 15 -9.37 -2.97 -3.96
CA GLU A 15 -10.60 -2.83 -4.75
C GLU A 15 -10.37 -3.30 -6.18
N LEU A 16 -11.44 -3.45 -6.96
CA LEU A 16 -11.35 -3.73 -8.39
C LEU A 16 -11.32 -2.40 -9.14
N ALA A 17 -10.34 -2.25 -10.03
CA ALA A 17 -10.34 -1.20 -11.03
C ALA A 17 -11.47 -1.39 -12.05
N GLU A 18 -11.72 -0.36 -12.85
CA GLU A 18 -12.74 -0.41 -13.92
C GLU A 18 -12.51 -1.53 -14.94
N ASN A 19 -11.25 -1.90 -15.16
CA ASN A 19 -10.85 -3.01 -16.03
C ASN A 19 -10.93 -4.40 -15.36
N GLY A 20 -11.40 -4.47 -14.11
CA GLY A 20 -11.53 -5.71 -13.36
C GLY A 20 -10.22 -6.25 -12.77
N LEU A 21 -9.13 -5.47 -12.80
CA LEU A 21 -7.89 -5.84 -12.11
C LEU A 21 -7.95 -5.42 -10.64
N PRO A 22 -7.52 -6.27 -9.69
CA PRO A 22 -7.42 -5.85 -8.30
C PRO A 22 -6.29 -4.84 -8.13
N GLU A 23 -6.58 -3.76 -7.41
CA GLU A 23 -5.63 -2.69 -7.09
C GLU A 23 -5.63 -2.43 -5.59
N VAL A 24 -4.44 -2.23 -5.04
CA VAL A 24 -4.26 -1.71 -3.69
C VAL A 24 -4.09 -0.20 -3.76
N LYS A 25 -4.84 0.50 -2.93
CA LYS A 25 -4.82 1.96 -2.80
C LYS A 25 -4.52 2.33 -1.36
N GLY A 26 -3.86 3.46 -1.18
CA GLY A 26 -3.63 4.04 0.14
C GLY A 26 -3.09 5.45 0.03
N THR A 27 -2.89 6.08 1.19
CA THR A 27 -2.38 7.44 1.31
C THR A 27 -1.17 7.44 2.22
N LEU A 28 -0.08 8.06 1.77
CA LEU A 28 1.04 8.43 2.61
C LEU A 28 0.80 9.83 3.18
N THR A 29 1.07 10.02 4.46
CA THR A 29 1.08 11.34 5.11
C THR A 29 2.40 11.53 5.83
N ASN A 30 3.07 12.66 5.59
CA ASN A 30 4.21 13.05 6.41
C ASN A 30 3.74 13.72 7.69
N GLU A 31 3.89 13.03 8.82
CA GLU A 31 3.52 13.49 10.16
C GLU A 31 4.68 14.21 10.88
N SER A 32 5.84 14.38 10.24
CA SER A 32 6.93 15.20 10.81
C SER A 32 6.78 16.69 10.52
N ASN A 33 7.64 17.46 11.16
CA ASN A 33 7.84 18.89 10.93
C ASN A 33 8.95 19.19 9.90
N GLN A 34 9.46 18.18 9.19
CA GLN A 34 10.52 18.31 8.20
C GLN A 34 10.12 17.68 6.87
N LEU A 35 10.82 18.05 5.80
CA LEU A 35 10.70 17.37 4.52
C LEU A 35 11.08 15.89 4.71
N GLY A 36 10.16 14.99 4.39
CA GLY A 36 10.34 13.55 4.49
C GLY A 36 10.85 12.95 3.18
N GLU A 37 11.70 11.93 3.28
CA GLU A 37 11.98 11.06 2.13
C GLU A 37 10.74 10.19 1.88
N VAL A 38 10.44 9.90 0.62
CA VAL A 38 9.30 9.03 0.30
C VAL A 38 9.74 7.57 0.41
N PRO A 39 9.16 6.80 1.35
CA PRO A 39 9.63 5.45 1.62
C PRO A 39 9.17 4.45 0.58
N ILE A 40 9.84 3.30 0.53
CA ILE A 40 9.33 2.15 -0.20
C ILE A 40 8.26 1.49 0.68
N ILE A 41 7.04 1.42 0.17
CA ILE A 41 5.93 0.78 0.86
C ILE A 41 5.92 -0.70 0.48
N GLN A 42 6.11 -1.59 1.45
CA GLN A 42 5.94 -3.03 1.26
C GLN A 42 4.64 -3.50 1.92
N PHE A 43 3.84 -4.25 1.19
CA PHE A 43 2.59 -4.79 1.71
C PHE A 43 2.31 -6.20 1.23
N ASN A 44 1.51 -6.92 2.02
CA ASN A 44 0.96 -8.21 1.70
C ASN A 44 -0.54 -8.08 1.42
N VAL A 45 -1.03 -8.88 0.46
CA VAL A 45 -2.45 -9.16 0.30
C VAL A 45 -2.71 -10.54 0.89
N ILE A 46 -3.61 -10.62 1.86
CA ILE A 46 -3.85 -11.79 2.70
C ILE A 46 -5.29 -12.27 2.53
N ASP A 47 -5.48 -13.57 2.30
CA ASP A 47 -6.79 -14.23 2.40
C ASP A 47 -7.13 -14.38 3.89
N GLN A 48 -8.06 -13.56 4.38
CA GLN A 48 -8.39 -13.49 5.80
C GLN A 48 -9.10 -14.74 6.33
N ARG A 49 -9.62 -15.60 5.44
CA ARG A 49 -10.30 -16.84 5.82
C ARG A 49 -9.33 -17.89 6.37
N ASN A 50 -8.07 -17.84 5.93
CA ASN A 50 -7.03 -18.82 6.26
C ASN A 50 -5.68 -18.17 6.59
N ASN A 51 -5.62 -16.84 6.65
CA ASN A 51 -4.43 -16.04 6.90
C ASN A 51 -3.27 -16.33 5.92
N ARG A 52 -3.59 -16.65 4.66
CA ARG A 52 -2.59 -16.97 3.63
C ARG A 52 -2.22 -15.72 2.84
N ILE A 53 -0.93 -15.44 2.73
CA ILE A 53 -0.41 -14.41 1.83
C ILE A 53 -0.62 -14.87 0.38
N LEU A 54 -1.34 -14.05 -0.40
CA LEU A 54 -1.61 -14.29 -1.81
C LEU A 54 -0.69 -13.48 -2.73
N ALA A 55 -0.25 -12.30 -2.26
CA ALA A 55 0.71 -11.46 -2.96
C ALA A 55 1.54 -10.66 -1.96
N SER A 56 2.78 -10.37 -2.33
CA SER A 56 3.69 -9.47 -1.61
C SER A 56 4.28 -8.49 -2.62
N GLU A 57 4.04 -7.20 -2.42
CA GLU A 57 4.34 -6.16 -3.39
C GLU A 57 5.08 -5.00 -2.72
N ALA A 58 5.84 -4.27 -3.54
CA ALA A 58 6.50 -3.04 -3.14
C ALA A 58 6.15 -1.90 -4.09
N ILE A 59 6.01 -0.70 -3.53
CA ILE A 59 5.78 0.53 -4.28
C ILE A 59 6.91 1.50 -3.93
N ALA A 60 7.66 1.92 -4.96
CA ALA A 60 8.51 3.09 -4.90
C ALA A 60 7.74 4.24 -5.56
N LEU A 61 7.46 5.28 -4.79
CA LEU A 61 6.82 6.48 -5.30
C LEU A 61 7.91 7.46 -5.71
N ASP A 62 7.83 7.95 -6.95
CA ASP A 62 8.76 8.95 -7.43
C ASP A 62 8.34 10.33 -6.91
N SER A 63 8.98 10.75 -5.82
CA SER A 63 9.01 12.15 -5.44
C SER A 63 10.44 12.64 -5.46
N SER A 64 10.81 13.26 -6.58
CA SER A 64 12.08 13.97 -6.73
C SER A 64 12.40 14.99 -5.62
N ASN A 65 11.38 15.45 -4.88
CA ASN A 65 11.52 16.47 -3.83
C ASN A 65 11.11 16.00 -2.43
N GLY A 66 10.82 14.71 -2.20
CA GLY A 66 10.31 14.22 -0.92
C GLY A 66 8.82 14.57 -0.67
N ILE A 67 8.37 14.47 0.58
CA ILE A 67 6.99 14.80 0.99
C ILE A 67 7.04 15.88 2.08
N ALA A 68 6.37 17.01 1.89
CA ALA A 68 6.40 18.12 2.83
C ALA A 68 5.64 17.80 4.14
N PRO A 69 5.92 18.50 5.26
CA PRO A 69 5.16 18.36 6.51
C PRO A 69 3.64 18.49 6.30
N GLY A 70 2.89 17.47 6.72
CA GLY A 70 1.43 17.40 6.57
C GLY A 70 0.94 17.12 5.15
N GLU A 71 1.83 17.00 4.17
CA GLU A 71 1.47 16.65 2.80
C GLU A 71 0.99 15.19 2.73
N GLN A 72 0.04 14.96 1.83
CA GLN A 72 -0.53 13.65 1.55
C GLN A 72 -0.25 13.24 0.11
N MET A 73 0.11 11.99 -0.09
CA MET A 73 0.35 11.40 -1.40
C MET A 73 -0.42 10.08 -1.53
N SER A 74 -1.36 10.03 -2.47
CA SER A 74 -2.07 8.79 -2.77
C SER A 74 -1.24 7.89 -3.67
N PHE A 75 -1.35 6.58 -3.47
CA PHE A 75 -0.75 5.58 -4.33
C PHE A 75 -1.78 4.54 -4.77
N ILE A 76 -1.53 3.97 -5.95
CA ILE A 76 -2.31 2.90 -6.54
C ILE A 76 -1.33 1.88 -7.12
N LYS A 77 -1.57 0.60 -6.83
CA LYS A 77 -0.75 -0.51 -7.34
C LYS A 77 -1.65 -1.64 -7.79
N ALA A 78 -1.60 -1.94 -9.09
CA ALA A 78 -2.22 -3.14 -9.63
C ALA A 78 -1.53 -4.39 -9.07
N ILE A 79 -2.33 -5.37 -8.69
CA ILE A 79 -1.91 -6.67 -8.18
C ILE A 79 -2.29 -7.74 -9.18
N ASN A 80 -1.54 -8.83 -9.20
CA ASN A 80 -1.86 -9.98 -10.04
C ASN A 80 -3.28 -10.50 -9.76
N THR A 81 -4.08 -10.71 -10.81
CA THR A 81 -5.48 -11.22 -10.73
C THR A 81 -5.59 -12.63 -10.18
N ASN A 82 -4.50 -13.42 -10.22
CA ASN A 82 -4.47 -14.79 -9.71
C ASN A 82 -4.82 -14.89 -8.20
N ILE A 83 -4.78 -13.77 -7.47
CA ILE A 83 -5.20 -13.71 -6.06
C ILE A 83 -6.71 -13.98 -5.88
N LEU A 84 -7.54 -13.72 -6.90
CA LEU A 84 -9.00 -13.97 -6.87
C LEU A 84 -9.37 -15.38 -7.37
N SER A 85 -8.44 -16.33 -7.26
CA SER A 85 -8.63 -17.69 -7.72
C SER A 85 -9.63 -18.49 -6.86
N SER A 86 -10.27 -19.48 -7.50
CA SER A 86 -11.23 -20.46 -6.96
C SER A 86 -11.87 -20.10 -5.62
N GLY A 87 -12.75 -19.09 -5.65
CA GLY A 87 -13.64 -18.75 -4.54
C GLY A 87 -13.10 -17.71 -3.56
N VAL A 88 -11.91 -17.13 -3.79
CA VAL A 88 -11.47 -15.91 -3.10
C VAL A 88 -12.18 -14.71 -3.72
N THR A 89 -12.89 -13.92 -2.92
CA THR A 89 -13.51 -12.65 -3.32
C THR A 89 -12.77 -11.46 -2.72
N LEU A 90 -12.98 -10.24 -3.23
CA LEU A 90 -12.39 -9.03 -2.63
C LEU A 90 -12.68 -8.89 -1.14
N SER A 91 -13.89 -9.24 -0.71
CA SER A 91 -14.29 -9.17 0.70
C SER A 91 -13.55 -10.18 1.58
N ASP A 92 -12.87 -11.17 0.99
CA ASP A 92 -12.02 -12.13 1.70
C ASP A 92 -10.58 -11.61 1.85
N LEU A 93 -10.25 -10.45 1.27
CA LEU A 93 -8.89 -9.93 1.25
C LEU A 93 -8.69 -8.83 2.28
N HIS A 94 -7.53 -8.90 2.95
CA HIS A 94 -6.99 -7.82 3.77
C HIS A 94 -5.60 -7.43 3.25
N VAL A 95 -5.22 -6.17 3.45
CA VAL A 95 -3.91 -5.65 3.06
C VAL A 95 -3.16 -5.22 4.31
N GLU A 96 -1.95 -5.73 4.50
CA GLU A 96 -1.10 -5.40 5.64
C GLU A 96 0.23 -4.82 5.18
N ILE A 97 0.67 -3.75 5.85
CA ILE A 97 2.01 -3.19 5.63
C ILE A 97 3.02 -4.08 6.36
N VAL A 98 3.98 -4.62 5.62
CA VAL A 98 5.01 -5.53 6.14
C VAL A 98 6.19 -4.74 6.70
N ASN A 99 6.55 -3.67 6.00
CA ASN A 99 7.50 -2.66 6.42
C ASN A 99 7.27 -1.41 5.54
N SER A 100 7.35 -0.23 6.12
CA SER A 100 7.86 0.93 5.40
C SER A 100 9.38 0.96 5.66
N ILE A 101 10.20 0.99 4.62
CA ILE A 101 11.68 1.19 4.68
C ILE A 101 12.03 2.52 3.99
#